data_AF-A0A933VUM8-F1
#
_entry.id   AF-A0A933VUM8-F1
#
_cell.length_a   1.000
_cell.length_b   1.000
_cell.length_c   1.000
_cell.angle_alpha   90.00
_cell.angle_beta   90.00
_cell.angle_gamma   90.00
#
_symmetry.space_group_name_H-M   'P 1'
#
loop_
_entity.id
_entity.type
_entity.pdbx_description
1 polymer ?
#
loop_
_entity_poly.entity_id
_entity_poly.type
_entity_poly.pdbx_seq_one_letter_code
_entity_poly.pdbx_strand_id
1 'polypeptide(L)'
;VPSVARAVQLTQKAPVPAGAPYVLHLSRWDRLKDPVGVMEAFARHVVPRVPAHLVLAGPSPSVVDDDPEGAQVLEEVLAAWADLPGDRRAAVHVAVLPLEAAANDLVVNALQRGAAVVVKKSIGEGFGLGLTEALWKARPVVASAVGGVREQVVDEVTGLLVDDPGDLRAAGAAIVRLVEHPGVAAALGRAGHRHVRRRFLEPRHLVRWTGLLQEVVSPRAGP
;
A
#
# COMPACT_ATOMS: atom_id res chain seq x y z
N VAL A 1 27.93 -7.90 -18.04
CA VAL A 1 26.74 -7.75 -17.18
C VAL A 1 25.65 -7.12 -18.03
N PRO A 2 24.61 -7.84 -18.47
CA PRO A 2 23.59 -7.26 -19.34
C PRO A 2 22.85 -6.19 -18.54
N SER A 3 22.83 -4.96 -19.05
CA SER A 3 22.09 -3.85 -18.47
C SER A 3 20.60 -4.15 -18.55
N VAL A 4 19.99 -4.35 -17.39
CA VAL A 4 18.54 -4.46 -17.26
C VAL A 4 17.94 -3.06 -17.42
N ALA A 5 17.74 -2.62 -18.67
CA ALA A 5 16.92 -1.46 -18.98
C ALA A 5 15.43 -1.85 -18.84
N ARG A 6 14.98 -2.14 -17.62
CA ARG A 6 13.56 -2.42 -17.31
C ARG A 6 12.88 -1.10 -16.96
N ALA A 7 12.24 -0.50 -17.95
CA ALA A 7 11.66 0.83 -17.82
C ALA A 7 10.40 0.78 -16.93
N VAL A 8 10.54 1.19 -15.65
CA VAL A 8 9.41 1.72 -14.89
C VAL A 8 8.94 2.97 -15.63
N GLN A 9 7.66 3.03 -16.01
CA GLN A 9 7.11 4.24 -16.59
C GLN A 9 6.67 5.16 -15.46
N LEU A 10 7.24 6.37 -15.42
CA LEU A 10 6.91 7.40 -14.46
C LEU A 10 6.24 8.58 -15.16
N THR A 11 5.12 9.06 -14.64
CA THR A 11 4.48 10.29 -15.14
C THR A 11 5.33 11.53 -14.87
N GLN A 12 6.00 11.56 -13.72
CA GLN A 12 6.97 12.60 -13.38
C GLN A 12 8.35 12.24 -13.94
N LYS A 13 8.93 13.17 -14.70
CA LYS A 13 10.32 13.04 -15.19
C LYS A 13 11.34 13.33 -14.09
N ALA A 14 10.99 14.20 -13.15
CA ALA A 14 11.83 14.48 -11.99
C ALA A 14 11.62 13.38 -10.93
N PRO A 15 12.70 12.80 -10.36
CA PRO A 15 12.57 11.84 -9.27
C PRO A 15 12.04 12.52 -8.00
N VAL A 16 11.57 11.72 -7.05
CA VAL A 16 11.38 12.20 -5.68
C VAL A 16 12.70 12.84 -5.20
N PRO A 17 12.68 14.10 -4.71
CA PRO A 17 13.88 14.79 -4.23
C PRO A 17 14.60 13.96 -3.17
N ALA A 18 15.93 13.95 -3.24
CA ALA A 18 16.75 13.25 -2.26
C ALA A 18 16.46 13.78 -0.84
N GLY A 19 16.14 12.86 0.08
CA GLY A 19 15.81 13.19 1.47
C GLY A 19 14.36 13.61 1.72
N ALA A 20 13.54 13.82 0.69
CA ALA A 20 12.12 14.07 0.88
C ALA A 20 11.38 12.77 1.26
N PRO A 21 10.53 12.78 2.29
CA PRO A 21 9.72 11.61 2.63
C PRO A 21 8.72 11.33 1.51
N TYR A 22 8.56 10.05 1.14
CA TYR A 22 7.47 9.65 0.26
C TYR A 22 6.48 8.71 0.93
N VAL A 23 5.22 8.93 0.60
CA VAL A 23 4.07 8.10 0.92
C VAL A 23 3.88 7.14 -0.25
N LEU A 24 3.75 5.85 0.03
CA LEU A 24 3.58 4.82 -0.98
C LEU A 24 2.16 4.27 -0.95
N HIS A 25 1.49 4.29 -2.10
CA HIS A 25 0.34 3.44 -2.37
C HIS A 25 0.74 2.38 -3.38
N LEU A 26 0.66 1.11 -2.99
CA LEU A 26 0.98 -0.02 -3.85
C LEU A 26 -0.24 -0.93 -4.00
N SER A 27 -0.73 -1.06 -5.23
CA SER A 27 -1.85 -1.94 -5.56
C SER A 27 -1.93 -2.23 -7.06
N ARG A 28 -2.82 -3.15 -7.43
CA ARG A 28 -3.37 -3.17 -8.79
C ARG A 28 -4.18 -1.88 -9.02
N TRP A 29 -4.36 -1.54 -10.29
CA TRP A 29 -5.29 -0.51 -10.72
C TRP A 29 -6.70 -1.09 -10.62
N ASP A 30 -7.40 -0.76 -9.55
CA ASP A 30 -8.67 -1.39 -9.18
C ASP A 30 -9.45 -0.35 -8.36
N ARG A 31 -10.73 -0.13 -8.71
CA ARG A 31 -11.56 0.91 -8.08
C ARG A 31 -11.76 0.68 -6.59
N LEU A 32 -11.73 -0.59 -6.14
CA LEU A 32 -11.81 -0.91 -4.71
C LEU A 32 -10.56 -0.47 -3.95
N LYS A 33 -9.42 -0.25 -4.63
CA LYS A 33 -8.18 0.24 -4.01
C LYS A 33 -8.14 1.76 -3.91
N ASP A 34 -9.01 2.43 -4.65
CA ASP A 34 -9.22 3.87 -4.71
C ASP A 34 -7.93 4.70 -4.85
N PRO A 35 -7.14 4.46 -5.92
CA PRO A 35 -5.92 5.21 -6.16
C PRO A 35 -6.20 6.72 -6.40
N VAL A 36 -7.36 7.07 -6.98
CA VAL A 36 -7.78 8.46 -7.18
C VAL A 36 -8.05 9.14 -5.83
N GLY A 37 -8.83 8.52 -4.93
CA GLY A 37 -9.08 9.07 -3.61
C GLY A 37 -7.80 9.18 -2.77
N VAL A 38 -6.85 8.26 -2.91
CA VAL A 38 -5.51 8.40 -2.28
C VAL A 38 -4.79 9.64 -2.81
N MET A 39 -4.78 9.84 -4.13
CA MET A 39 -4.18 11.01 -4.76
C MET A 39 -4.83 12.31 -4.30
N GLU A 40 -6.16 12.36 -4.25
CA GLU A 40 -6.90 13.54 -3.81
C GLU A 40 -6.65 13.86 -2.34
N ALA A 41 -6.69 12.85 -1.46
CA ALA A 41 -6.38 13.01 -0.05
C ALA A 41 -4.97 13.58 0.14
N PHE A 42 -3.99 13.04 -0.59
CA PHE A 42 -2.62 13.51 -0.54
C PHE A 42 -2.48 14.95 -1.05
N ALA A 43 -2.99 15.23 -2.25
CA ALA A 43 -2.86 16.52 -2.90
C ALA A 43 -3.57 17.65 -2.12
N ARG A 44 -4.76 17.36 -1.57
CA ARG A 44 -5.57 18.37 -0.86
C ARG A 44 -5.20 18.53 0.61
N HIS A 45 -4.68 17.48 1.26
CA HIS A 45 -4.51 17.48 2.71
C HIS A 45 -3.10 17.17 3.20
N VAL A 46 -2.19 16.68 2.36
CA VAL A 46 -0.80 16.40 2.77
C VAL A 46 0.16 17.45 2.23
N VAL A 47 0.12 17.71 0.92
CA VAL A 47 1.01 18.69 0.25
C VAL A 47 1.00 20.08 0.91
N PRO A 48 -0.15 20.64 1.36
CA PRO A 48 -0.15 21.96 2.00
C PRO A 48 0.49 22.00 3.39
N ARG A 49 0.81 20.85 3.99
CA ARG A 49 1.25 20.72 5.39
C ARG A 49 2.69 20.24 5.51
N VAL A 50 3.09 19.30 4.66
CA VAL A 50 4.43 18.69 4.70
C VAL A 50 5.02 18.59 3.30
N PRO A 51 6.35 18.76 3.15
CA PRO A 51 7.05 18.61 1.88
C PRO A 51 7.28 17.12 1.55
N ALA A 52 6.20 16.36 1.46
CA ALA A 52 6.22 14.94 1.12
C ALA A 52 5.84 14.73 -0.34
N HIS A 53 6.19 13.55 -0.87
CA HIS A 53 5.76 13.09 -2.19
C HIS A 53 4.85 11.86 -2.08
N LEU A 54 3.96 11.67 -3.04
CA LEU A 54 3.16 10.45 -3.19
C LEU A 54 3.71 9.63 -4.36
N VAL A 55 3.89 8.33 -4.12
CA VAL A 55 4.16 7.35 -5.17
C VAL A 55 2.96 6.42 -5.25
N LEU A 56 2.20 6.50 -6.33
CA LEU A 56 1.17 5.52 -6.70
C LEU A 56 1.84 4.50 -7.62
N ALA A 57 1.97 3.26 -7.16
CA ALA A 57 2.64 2.21 -7.90
C ALA A 57 1.71 1.02 -8.16
N GLY A 58 1.71 0.54 -9.40
CA GLY A 58 0.94 -0.63 -9.81
C GLY A 58 1.52 -1.29 -11.07
N PRO A 59 1.12 -2.53 -11.37
CA PRO A 59 1.68 -3.28 -12.50
C PRO A 59 1.23 -2.70 -13.84
N SER A 60 1.99 -2.98 -14.90
CA SER A 60 1.57 -2.66 -16.26
C SER A 60 0.27 -3.40 -16.64
N PRO A 61 -0.79 -2.69 -17.09
CA PRO A 61 -2.04 -3.32 -17.50
C PRO A 61 -1.89 -4.22 -18.73
N SER A 62 -0.95 -3.90 -19.63
CA SER A 62 -0.75 -4.60 -20.91
C SER A 62 -0.14 -6.00 -20.79
N VAL A 63 0.09 -6.48 -19.56
CA VAL A 63 0.60 -7.84 -19.29
C VAL A 63 -0.49 -8.68 -18.59
N VAL A 64 -1.62 -8.08 -18.24
CA VAL A 64 -2.80 -8.77 -17.70
C VAL A 64 -3.83 -8.82 -18.81
N ASP A 65 -3.69 -9.80 -19.71
CA ASP A 65 -4.47 -9.92 -20.96
C ASP A 65 -6.01 -9.94 -20.75
N ASP A 66 -6.49 -10.23 -19.54
CA ASP A 66 -7.92 -10.40 -19.21
C ASP A 66 -8.50 -9.34 -18.25
N ASP A 67 -7.79 -8.24 -17.94
CA ASP A 67 -8.27 -7.21 -17.00
C ASP A 67 -8.46 -5.83 -17.68
N PRO A 68 -9.58 -5.62 -18.39
CA PRO A 68 -9.88 -4.31 -18.99
C PRO A 68 -10.13 -3.22 -17.94
N GLU A 69 -10.47 -3.59 -16.70
CA GLU A 69 -10.68 -2.63 -15.62
C GLU A 69 -9.36 -1.98 -15.20
N GLY A 70 -8.26 -2.73 -15.14
CA GLY A 70 -6.96 -2.19 -14.75
C GLY A 70 -6.47 -1.05 -15.66
N ALA A 71 -6.66 -1.17 -16.97
CA ALA A 71 -6.30 -0.11 -17.92
C ALA A 71 -7.17 1.14 -17.73
N GLN A 72 -8.49 0.97 -17.58
CA GLN A 72 -9.43 2.06 -17.35
C GLN A 72 -9.12 2.83 -16.06
N VAL A 73 -8.84 2.12 -14.96
CA VAL A 73 -8.51 2.76 -13.68
C VAL A 73 -7.19 3.52 -13.77
N LEU A 74 -6.20 3.01 -14.51
CA LEU A 74 -4.97 3.76 -14.74
C LEU A 74 -5.23 5.04 -15.54
N GLU A 75 -6.06 4.99 -16.59
CA GLU A 75 -6.48 6.18 -17.34
C GLU A 75 -7.19 7.21 -16.44
N GLU A 76 -8.10 6.77 -15.57
CA GLU A 76 -8.77 7.62 -14.57
C GLU A 76 -7.75 8.30 -13.63
N VAL A 77 -6.75 7.55 -13.15
CA VAL A 77 -5.66 8.09 -12.31
C VAL A 77 -4.83 9.11 -13.07
N LEU A 78 -4.48 8.85 -14.33
CA LEU A 78 -3.68 9.76 -15.16
C LEU A 78 -4.43 11.04 -15.48
N ALA A 79 -5.74 10.96 -15.77
CA ALA A 79 -6.59 12.12 -15.99
C ALA A 79 -6.70 12.97 -14.72
N ALA A 80 -7.02 12.36 -13.59
CA ALA A 80 -7.10 13.07 -12.31
C ALA A 80 -5.75 13.68 -11.89
N TRP A 81 -4.62 13.02 -12.23
CA TRP A 81 -3.28 13.58 -12.01
C TRP A 81 -3.00 14.80 -12.89
N ALA A 82 -3.44 14.77 -14.16
CA ALA A 82 -3.25 15.87 -15.09
C ALA A 82 -3.99 17.14 -14.65
N ASP A 83 -5.16 16.96 -14.02
CA ASP A 83 -6.03 18.03 -13.49
C ASP A 83 -5.55 18.62 -12.16
N LEU A 84 -4.53 18.04 -11.51
CA LEU A 84 -3.98 18.61 -10.29
C LEU A 84 -3.29 19.96 -10.54
N PRO A 85 -3.42 20.93 -9.62
CA PRO A 85 -2.60 22.15 -9.61
C PRO A 85 -1.10 21.83 -9.71
N GLY A 86 -0.33 22.65 -10.41
CA GLY A 86 1.05 22.34 -10.79
C GLY A 86 1.98 22.00 -9.61
N ASP A 87 1.83 22.69 -8.49
CA ASP A 87 2.53 22.45 -7.22
C ASP A 87 2.18 21.08 -6.62
N ARG A 88 0.89 20.72 -6.60
CA ARG A 88 0.40 19.43 -6.10
C ARG A 88 0.77 18.29 -7.03
N ARG A 89 0.64 18.51 -8.34
CA ARG A 89 1.00 17.53 -9.37
C ARG A 89 2.48 17.17 -9.30
N ALA A 90 3.35 18.15 -9.07
CA ALA A 90 4.79 17.93 -8.87
C ALA A 90 5.12 17.04 -7.66
N ALA A 91 4.21 16.95 -6.68
CA ALA A 91 4.36 16.09 -5.52
C ALA A 91 3.83 14.66 -5.74
N VAL A 92 3.13 14.36 -6.84
CA VAL A 92 2.53 13.05 -7.11
C VAL A 92 3.21 12.36 -8.28
N HIS A 93 3.66 11.12 -8.05
CA HIS A 93 4.35 10.26 -8.99
C HIS A 93 3.51 9.02 -9.25
N VAL A 94 3.13 8.76 -10.50
CA VAL A 94 2.46 7.52 -10.91
C VAL A 94 3.50 6.62 -11.58
N ALA A 95 3.69 5.43 -11.01
CA ALA A 95 4.69 4.46 -11.41
C ALA A 95 4.04 3.17 -11.91
N VAL A 96 4.21 2.88 -13.20
CA VAL A 96 3.77 1.63 -13.81
C VAL A 96 4.94 0.66 -13.83
N LEU A 97 4.80 -0.44 -13.07
CA LEU A 97 5.84 -1.42 -12.82
C LEU A 97 5.80 -2.57 -13.85
N PRO A 98 6.95 -3.05 -14.35
CA PRO A 98 6.99 -4.23 -15.20
C PRO A 98 6.65 -5.50 -14.39
N LEU A 99 5.89 -6.43 -15.00
CA LEU A 99 5.40 -7.65 -14.34
C LEU A 99 6.37 -8.84 -14.37
N GLU A 100 7.59 -8.69 -14.93
CA GLU A 100 8.59 -9.76 -14.90
C GLU A 100 8.97 -10.12 -13.44
N ALA A 101 8.57 -11.33 -13.01
CA ALA A 101 8.48 -11.73 -11.60
C ALA A 101 9.69 -11.34 -10.73
N ALA A 102 10.91 -11.70 -11.16
CA ALA A 102 12.10 -11.45 -10.34
C ALA A 102 12.46 -9.96 -10.19
N ALA A 103 12.13 -9.13 -11.18
CA ALA A 103 12.38 -7.69 -11.11
C ALA A 103 11.32 -6.99 -10.28
N ASN A 104 10.06 -7.37 -10.46
CA ASN A 104 8.91 -6.78 -9.80
C ASN A 104 9.03 -6.90 -8.27
N ASP A 105 9.39 -8.08 -7.76
CA ASP A 105 9.53 -8.33 -6.32
C ASP A 105 10.59 -7.43 -5.68
N LEU A 106 11.72 -7.23 -6.37
CA LEU A 106 12.79 -6.34 -5.89
C LEU A 106 12.34 -4.88 -5.88
N VAL A 107 11.63 -4.43 -6.91
CA VAL A 107 11.11 -3.06 -6.99
C VAL A 107 10.06 -2.81 -5.90
N VAL A 108 9.08 -3.71 -5.76
CA VAL A 108 8.06 -3.64 -4.70
C VAL A 108 8.70 -3.61 -3.31
N ASN A 109 9.68 -4.48 -3.08
CA ASN A 109 10.40 -4.51 -1.81
C ASN A 109 11.17 -3.21 -1.54
N ALA A 110 11.86 -2.67 -2.55
CA ALA A 110 12.60 -1.41 -2.45
C ALA A 110 11.65 -0.22 -2.16
N LEU A 111 10.55 -0.11 -2.90
CA LEU A 111 9.54 0.93 -2.70
C LEU A 111 8.93 0.85 -1.31
N GLN A 112 8.52 -0.33 -0.85
CA GLN A 112 7.96 -0.45 0.49
C GLN A 112 9.01 -0.09 1.57
N ARG A 113 10.25 -0.56 1.45
CA ARG A 113 11.29 -0.25 2.45
C ARG A 113 11.67 1.23 2.51
N GLY A 114 11.70 1.90 1.36
CA GLY A 114 12.04 3.32 1.31
C GLY A 114 10.90 4.25 1.73
N ALA A 115 9.65 3.76 1.76
CA ALA A 115 8.49 4.58 2.09
C ALA A 115 8.57 5.10 3.53
N ALA A 116 8.29 6.40 3.69
CA ALA A 116 8.10 7.02 4.99
C ALA A 116 6.77 6.59 5.62
N VAL A 117 5.74 6.40 4.79
CA VAL A 117 4.41 5.88 5.15
C VAL A 117 3.87 5.03 4.01
N VAL A 118 3.24 3.89 4.30
CA VAL A 118 2.47 3.13 3.30
C VAL A 118 0.98 3.40 3.52
N VAL A 119 0.25 3.80 2.47
CA VAL A 119 -1.18 4.09 2.53
C VAL A 119 -2.00 3.04 1.77
N LYS A 120 -3.01 2.48 2.44
CA LYS A 120 -3.94 1.48 1.89
C LYS A 120 -5.39 1.91 2.11
N LYS A 121 -5.81 2.98 1.42
CA LYS A 121 -7.14 3.62 1.57
C LYS A 121 -8.24 2.93 0.72
N SER A 122 -8.35 1.61 0.82
CA SER A 122 -9.29 0.83 0.03
C SER A 122 -10.76 1.04 0.45
N ILE A 123 -11.68 0.96 -0.50
CA ILE A 123 -13.14 0.93 -0.27
C ILE A 123 -13.56 -0.47 0.22
N GLY A 124 -12.92 -1.51 -0.32
CA GLY A 124 -13.10 -2.88 0.10
C GLY A 124 -11.78 -3.66 -0.01
N GLU A 125 -11.50 -4.48 1.00
CA GLU A 125 -10.27 -5.29 1.06
C GLU A 125 -10.54 -6.58 1.83
N GLY A 126 -10.26 -7.73 1.20
CA GLY A 126 -10.41 -9.03 1.85
C GLY A 126 -9.35 -9.21 2.93
N PHE A 127 -8.09 -9.32 2.50
CA PHE A 127 -6.93 -9.29 3.40
C PHE A 127 -5.96 -8.22 2.91
N GLY A 128 -5.37 -8.38 1.73
CA GLY A 128 -4.46 -7.38 1.16
C GLY A 128 -3.02 -7.60 1.62
N LEU A 129 -2.34 -8.56 0.99
CA LEU A 129 -0.96 -8.97 1.31
C LEU A 129 0.03 -7.79 1.35
N GLY A 130 -0.10 -6.82 0.45
CA GLY A 130 0.76 -5.64 0.43
C GLY A 130 0.74 -4.83 1.74
N LEU A 131 -0.35 -4.87 2.50
CA LEU A 131 -0.43 -4.25 3.83
C LEU A 131 0.39 -5.04 4.85
N THR A 132 0.22 -6.36 4.91
CA THR A 132 1.02 -7.25 5.77
C THR A 132 2.51 -7.17 5.43
N GLU A 133 2.88 -7.06 4.16
CA GLU A 133 4.26 -6.87 3.72
C GLU A 133 4.87 -5.55 4.20
N ALA A 134 4.11 -4.46 4.17
CA ALA A 134 4.55 -3.16 4.69
C ALA A 134 4.78 -3.22 6.21
N LEU A 135 3.83 -3.81 6.95
CA LEU A 135 3.96 -4.07 8.38
C LEU A 135 5.18 -4.96 8.68
N TRP A 136 5.40 -6.02 7.89
CA TRP A 136 6.58 -6.88 7.99
C TRP A 136 7.89 -6.12 7.79
N LYS A 137 7.90 -5.11 6.92
CA LYS A 137 9.06 -4.24 6.69
C LYS A 137 9.19 -3.13 7.74
N ALA A 138 8.45 -3.23 8.83
CA ALA A 138 8.37 -2.24 9.89
C ALA A 138 8.07 -0.83 9.37
N ARG A 139 7.25 -0.72 8.32
CA ARG A 139 6.81 0.56 7.80
C ARG A 139 5.53 0.99 8.51
N PRO A 140 5.40 2.27 8.89
CA PRO A 140 4.15 2.81 9.39
C PRO A 140 3.09 2.76 8.29
N VAL A 141 1.86 2.41 8.66
CA VAL A 141 0.75 2.28 7.72
C VAL A 141 -0.42 3.16 8.10
N VAL A 142 -1.08 3.73 7.09
CA VAL A 142 -2.41 4.34 7.19
C VAL A 142 -3.34 3.51 6.31
N ALA A 143 -4.45 3.01 6.84
CA ALA A 143 -5.34 2.13 6.08
C ALA A 143 -6.81 2.40 6.40
N SER A 144 -7.70 2.14 5.43
CA SER A 144 -9.15 2.19 5.70
C SER A 144 -9.55 1.04 6.62
N ALA A 145 -10.42 1.30 7.59
CA ALA A 145 -11.02 0.26 8.41
C ALA A 145 -12.07 -0.49 7.57
N VAL A 146 -11.66 -1.47 6.76
CA VAL A 146 -12.54 -2.27 5.89
C VAL A 146 -12.12 -3.74 5.88
N GLY A 147 -13.09 -4.66 5.83
CA GLY A 147 -12.84 -6.11 5.76
C GLY A 147 -11.72 -6.61 6.68
N GLY A 148 -10.81 -7.45 6.15
CA GLY A 148 -9.70 -8.01 6.91
C GLY A 148 -8.52 -7.06 7.17
N VAL A 149 -8.61 -5.78 6.78
CA VAL A 149 -7.64 -4.76 7.20
C VAL A 149 -7.71 -4.56 8.72
N ARG A 150 -8.91 -4.63 9.31
CA ARG A 150 -9.13 -4.55 10.77
C ARG A 150 -8.45 -5.67 11.55
N GLU A 151 -8.18 -6.81 10.90
CA GLU A 151 -7.47 -7.91 11.53
C GLU A 151 -5.94 -7.73 11.47
N GLN A 152 -5.44 -7.03 10.44
CA GLN A 152 -4.00 -6.81 10.24
C GLN A 152 -3.47 -5.58 10.98
N VAL A 153 -4.29 -4.55 11.15
CA VAL A 153 -3.92 -3.28 11.76
C VAL A 153 -4.73 -3.07 13.03
N VAL A 154 -4.03 -3.04 14.16
CA VAL A 154 -4.56 -2.56 15.43
C VAL A 154 -4.32 -1.05 15.48
N ASP A 155 -5.41 -0.29 15.46
CA ASP A 155 -5.37 1.17 15.45
C ASP A 155 -4.55 1.74 16.62
N GLU A 156 -3.83 2.83 16.37
CA GLU A 156 -2.88 3.49 17.28
C GLU A 156 -1.74 2.60 17.84
N VAL A 157 -1.67 1.32 17.43
CA VAL A 157 -0.69 0.35 17.95
C VAL A 157 0.24 -0.13 16.86
N THR A 158 -0.29 -0.59 15.72
CA THR A 158 0.51 -1.13 14.60
C THR A 158 0.43 -0.28 13.34
N GLY A 159 -0.47 0.70 13.33
CA GLY A 159 -0.76 1.61 12.23
C GLY A 159 -1.92 2.53 12.62
N LEU A 160 -2.37 3.36 11.69
CA LEU A 160 -3.54 4.22 11.88
C LEU A 160 -4.67 3.75 10.97
N LEU A 161 -5.86 3.60 11.54
CA LEU A 161 -7.08 3.29 10.79
C LEU A 161 -7.90 4.54 10.51
N VAL A 162 -8.50 4.59 9.33
CA VAL A 162 -9.49 5.59 8.94
C VAL A 162 -10.85 4.89 8.84
N ASP A 163 -11.81 5.27 9.68
CA ASP A 163 -13.09 4.56 9.79
C ASP A 163 -13.93 4.64 8.52
N ASP A 164 -14.09 5.84 7.98
CA ASP A 164 -14.78 6.06 6.71
C ASP A 164 -13.77 6.07 5.54
N PRO A 165 -13.77 5.06 4.64
CA PRO A 165 -12.87 5.04 3.50
C PRO A 165 -13.07 6.23 2.54
N GLY A 166 -14.22 6.92 2.57
CA GLY A 166 -14.49 8.15 1.82
C GLY A 166 -13.92 9.41 2.47
N ASP A 167 -13.49 9.36 3.73
CA ASP A 167 -12.96 10.54 4.43
C ASP A 167 -11.50 10.82 4.04
N LEU A 168 -11.36 11.56 2.95
CA LEU A 168 -10.06 12.01 2.44
C LEU A 168 -9.31 12.90 3.44
N ARG A 169 -10.02 13.65 4.29
CA ARG A 169 -9.45 14.56 5.27
C ARG A 169 -8.80 13.78 6.40
N ALA A 170 -9.49 12.76 6.92
CA ALA A 170 -8.96 11.87 7.94
C ALA A 170 -7.75 11.09 7.41
N ALA A 171 -7.81 10.57 6.18
CA ALA A 171 -6.68 9.90 5.54
C ALA A 171 -5.46 10.84 5.43
N GLY A 172 -5.66 12.07 4.95
CA GLY A 172 -4.61 13.07 4.87
C GLY A 172 -4.02 13.44 6.24
N ALA A 173 -4.86 13.64 7.26
CA ALA A 173 -4.43 13.96 8.61
C ALA A 173 -3.59 12.83 9.24
N ALA A 174 -4.00 11.57 9.05
CA ALA A 174 -3.24 10.41 9.51
C ALA A 174 -1.87 10.32 8.82
N ILE A 175 -1.81 10.57 7.51
CA ILE A 175 -0.54 10.61 6.76
C ILE A 175 0.37 11.71 7.31
N VAL A 176 -0.14 12.94 7.44
CA VAL A 176 0.61 14.09 7.96
C VAL A 176 1.18 13.78 9.33
N ARG A 177 0.37 13.22 10.24
CA ARG A 177 0.81 12.85 11.59
C ARG A 177 2.03 11.94 11.55
N LEU A 178 2.04 10.91 10.71
CA LEU A 178 3.15 9.95 10.63
C LEU A 178 4.38 10.55 9.94
N VAL A 179 4.20 11.46 8.98
CA VAL A 179 5.32 12.17 8.33
C VAL A 179 5.98 13.16 9.31
N GLU A 180 5.20 13.92 10.07
CA GLU A 180 5.71 14.92 11.02
C GLU A 180 6.32 14.29 12.28
N HIS A 181 5.86 13.10 12.68
CA HIS A 181 6.28 12.44 13.92
C HIS A 181 6.99 11.11 13.63
N PRO A 182 8.22 11.12 13.08
CA PRO A 182 8.93 9.92 12.67
C PRO A 182 9.19 8.95 13.84
N GLY A 183 9.30 9.45 15.07
CA GLY A 183 9.40 8.61 16.28
C GLY A 183 8.15 7.75 16.53
N VAL A 184 6.96 8.35 16.39
CA VAL A 184 5.66 7.66 16.48
C VAL A 184 5.54 6.67 15.34
N ALA A 185 5.83 7.11 14.11
CA ALA A 185 5.77 6.29 12.93
C ALA A 185 6.68 5.04 13.04
N ALA A 186 7.91 5.22 13.52
CA ALA A 186 8.83 4.11 13.76
C ALA A 186 8.36 3.16 14.88
N ALA A 187 7.71 3.67 15.93
CA ALA A 187 7.13 2.84 16.98
C ALA A 187 5.99 1.96 16.47
N LEU A 188 5.05 2.56 15.71
CA LEU A 188 3.94 1.83 15.07
C LEU A 188 4.47 0.79 14.08
N GLY A 189 5.43 1.15 13.22
CA GLY A 189 6.06 0.23 12.27
C GLY A 189 6.70 -0.98 12.96
N ARG A 190 7.47 -0.76 14.04
CA ARG A 190 8.06 -1.86 14.82
C ARG A 190 7.01 -2.75 15.49
N ALA A 191 5.92 -2.16 15.98
CA ALA A 191 4.80 -2.92 16.54
C ALA A 191 4.08 -3.75 15.46
N GLY A 192 3.86 -3.17 14.27
CA GLY A 192 3.35 -3.87 13.09
C GLY A 192 4.19 -5.08 12.70
N HIS A 193 5.51 -4.92 12.65
CA HIS A 193 6.42 -6.04 12.38
C HIS A 193 6.25 -7.18 13.41
N ARG A 194 6.21 -6.85 14.70
CA ARG A 194 5.99 -7.85 15.76
C ARG A 194 4.62 -8.51 15.65
N HIS A 195 3.59 -7.75 15.25
CA HIS A 195 2.24 -8.25 15.06
C HIS A 195 2.21 -9.28 13.92
N VAL A 196 2.73 -8.94 12.74
CA VAL A 196 2.85 -9.86 11.59
C VAL A 196 3.61 -11.12 11.98
N ARG A 197 4.78 -10.98 12.62
CA ARG A 197 5.61 -12.11 13.06
C ARG A 197 4.84 -13.12 13.92
N ARG A 198 3.89 -12.64 14.73
CA ARG A 198 3.09 -13.48 15.64
C ARG A 198 1.85 -14.09 14.97
N ARG A 199 1.34 -13.49 13.90
CA ARG A 199 -0.01 -13.77 13.38
C ARG A 199 -0.05 -14.29 11.96
N PHE A 200 0.78 -13.78 11.05
CA PHE A 200 0.56 -13.91 9.60
C PHE A 200 1.73 -14.53 8.82
N LEU A 201 2.64 -15.24 9.49
CA LEU A 201 3.70 -15.99 8.82
C LEU A 201 3.20 -17.36 8.34
N GLU A 202 3.62 -17.76 7.15
CA GLU A 202 3.21 -19.02 6.52
C GLU A 202 3.42 -20.28 7.39
N PRO A 203 4.55 -20.46 8.12
CA PRO A 203 4.71 -21.65 8.96
C PRO A 203 3.61 -21.80 10.01
N ARG A 204 3.07 -20.68 10.52
CA ARG A 204 1.95 -20.70 11.46
C ARG A 204 0.64 -21.09 10.77
N HIS A 205 0.40 -20.60 9.55
CA HIS A 205 -0.76 -21.00 8.77
C HIS A 205 -0.72 -22.49 8.46
N LEU A 206 0.45 -23.02 8.09
CA LEU A 206 0.65 -24.45 7.84
C LEU A 206 0.29 -25.28 9.08
N VAL A 207 0.80 -24.93 10.27
CA VAL A 207 0.47 -25.63 11.52
C VAL A 207 -1.04 -25.61 11.80
N ARG A 208 -1.71 -24.47 11.58
CA ARG A 208 -3.17 -24.36 11.77
C ARG A 208 -3.95 -25.23 10.78
N TRP A 209 -3.56 -25.19 9.50
CA TRP A 209 -4.16 -26.03 8.46
C TRP A 209 -3.98 -27.52 8.78
N THR A 210 -2.79 -27.94 9.23
CA THR A 210 -2.56 -29.33 9.61
C THR A 210 -3.43 -29.76 10.78
N GLY A 211 -3.61 -28.92 11.80
CA GLY A 211 -4.50 -29.22 12.93
C GLY A 211 -5.96 -29.33 12.52
N LEU A 212 -6.45 -28.43 11.67
CA LEU A 212 -7.81 -28.48 11.14
C LEU A 212 -8.03 -29.72 10.28
N LEU A 213 -7.09 -30.05 9.39
CA LEU A 213 -7.17 -31.26 8.56
C LEU A 213 -7.19 -32.53 9.43
N GLN A 214 -6.39 -32.57 10.51
CA GLN A 214 -6.43 -33.67 11.47
C GLN A 214 -7.80 -33.79 12.13
N GLU A 215 -8.41 -32.69 12.56
CA GLU A 215 -9.74 -32.69 13.17
C GLU A 215 -10.83 -33.16 12.21
N VAL A 216 -10.79 -32.71 10.95
CA VAL A 216 -11.80 -33.05 9.93
C VAL A 216 -11.65 -34.50 9.45
N VAL A 217 -10.43 -35.02 9.35
CA VAL A 217 -10.16 -36.37 8.86
C VAL A 217 -10.27 -37.42 9.97
N SER A 218 -10.10 -37.03 11.24
CA SER A 218 -10.28 -37.95 12.35
C SER A 218 -11.74 -38.43 12.42
N PRO A 219 -12.00 -39.74 12.51
CA PRO A 219 -13.36 -40.25 12.64
C PRO A 219 -14.01 -39.62 13.86
N ARG A 220 -15.16 -38.98 13.68
CA ARG A 220 -15.99 -38.56 14.82
C ARG A 220 -16.28 -39.82 15.63
N ALA A 221 -15.84 -39.85 16.89
CA ALA A 221 -16.33 -40.84 17.83
C ALA A 221 -17.85 -40.63 17.94
N GLY A 222 -18.61 -41.47 17.25
CA GLY A 222 -20.06 -41.53 17.42
C GLY A 222 -20.39 -42.10 18.80
N PRO A 223 -21.58 -41.77 19.34
CA PRO A 223 -22.10 -42.42 20.55
C PRO A 223 -22.28 -43.93 20.37
#